data_AF-A0A644XME9-F1
#
_entry.id   AF-A0A644XME9-F1
#
_cell.length_a   1.000
_cell.length_b   1.000
_cell.length_c   1.000
_cell.angle_alpha   90.00
_cell.angle_beta   90.00
_cell.angle_gamma   90.00
#
_symmetry.space_group_name_H-M   'P 1'
#
loop_
_entity.id
_entity.type
_entity.pdbx_description
1 polymer ?
#
loop_
_entity_poly.entity_id
_entity_poly.type
_entity_poly.pdbx_seq_one_letter_code
_entity_poly.pdbx_strand_id
1 'polypeptide(L)'
;MEKPKAEEAPSNLAIIGRYLLTPEIFVILENQALGAGGEIQLTDAIDTLNQTQRVFAKRFEGTCYDVGDKFGFMTTSINYGLTHPEVKDKLKDFIIALGKELSGESENNTTVAGKTVPVM
;
A
#
# COMPACT_ATOMS: atom_id res chain seq x y z
N MET A 1 1.51 0.34 -21.01
CA MET A 1 0.79 1.60 -20.72
C MET A 1 1.09 2.01 -19.29
N GLU A 2 1.80 3.11 -19.10
CA GLU A 2 1.96 3.75 -17.78
C GLU A 2 0.70 4.52 -17.42
N LYS A 3 0.21 4.34 -16.18
CA LYS A 3 -0.95 5.05 -15.59
C LYS A 3 -2.10 5.38 -16.60
N PRO A 4 -2.65 4.39 -17.32
CA PRO A 4 -3.76 4.63 -18.26
C PRO A 4 -5.02 5.09 -17.52
N LYS A 5 -5.95 5.74 -18.25
CA LYS A 5 -7.31 5.91 -17.72
C LYS A 5 -8.00 4.55 -17.60
N ALA A 6 -9.02 4.46 -16.76
CA ALA A 6 -9.74 3.21 -16.51
C ALA A 6 -10.36 2.62 -17.79
N GLU A 7 -10.82 3.49 -18.70
CA GLU A 7 -11.43 3.15 -19.99
C GLU A 7 -10.39 2.74 -21.06
N GLU A 8 -9.12 3.10 -20.85
CA GLU A 8 -7.99 2.87 -21.76
C GLU A 8 -7.13 1.66 -21.32
N ALA A 9 -7.43 1.06 -20.16
CA ALA A 9 -6.66 -0.03 -19.58
C ALA A 9 -6.93 -1.37 -20.32
N PRO A 10 -5.92 -2.01 -20.93
CA PRO A 10 -6.12 -3.26 -21.68
C PRO A 10 -6.33 -4.49 -20.79
N SER A 11 -6.12 -4.37 -19.48
CA SER A 11 -6.38 -5.43 -18.50
C SER A 11 -6.42 -4.85 -17.07
N ASN A 12 -6.78 -5.68 -16.09
CA ASN A 12 -6.68 -5.38 -14.66
C ASN A 12 -5.33 -5.82 -14.04
N LEU A 13 -4.30 -6.10 -14.84
CA LEU A 13 -2.97 -6.49 -14.36
C LEU A 13 -2.08 -5.26 -14.19
N ALA A 14 -1.68 -4.99 -12.94
CA ALA A 14 -0.76 -3.89 -12.59
C ALA A 14 0.70 -4.38 -12.44
N ILE A 15 1.65 -3.47 -12.66
CA ILE A 15 3.08 -3.73 -12.51
C ILE A 15 3.53 -3.40 -11.08
N ILE A 16 4.12 -4.37 -10.38
CA ILE A 16 4.51 -4.29 -8.95
C ILE A 16 5.95 -3.73 -8.78
N GLY A 17 6.52 -3.11 -9.81
CA GLY A 17 7.89 -2.57 -9.78
C GLY A 17 8.97 -3.63 -9.52
N ARG A 18 8.86 -4.81 -10.16
CA ARG A 18 9.87 -5.87 -10.14
C ARG A 18 10.14 -6.32 -11.57
N TYR A 19 11.40 -6.25 -11.99
CA TYR A 19 11.80 -6.45 -13.37
C TYR A 19 13.08 -7.30 -13.43
N LEU A 20 13.17 -8.17 -14.43
CA LEU A 20 14.40 -8.80 -14.87
C LEU A 20 14.54 -8.44 -16.35
N LEU A 21 15.46 -7.52 -16.66
CA LEU A 21 15.59 -6.91 -17.97
C LEU A 21 16.90 -7.33 -18.60
N THR A 22 16.88 -7.52 -19.92
CA THR A 22 18.08 -7.78 -20.72
C THR A 22 18.87 -6.48 -20.94
N PRO A 23 20.19 -6.53 -21.19
CA PRO A 23 21.03 -5.33 -21.25
C PRO A 23 20.65 -4.33 -22.35
N GLU A 24 19.95 -4.76 -23.41
CA GLU A 24 19.55 -3.86 -24.50
C GLU A 24 18.62 -2.72 -24.04
N ILE A 25 17.95 -2.88 -22.89
CA ILE A 25 17.14 -1.82 -22.29
C ILE A 25 17.94 -0.53 -22.04
N PHE A 26 19.25 -0.63 -21.76
CA PHE A 26 20.09 0.55 -21.49
C PHE A 26 20.26 1.43 -22.74
N VAL A 27 20.41 0.80 -23.92
CA VAL A 27 20.52 1.52 -25.21
C VAL A 27 19.20 2.23 -25.54
N ILE A 28 18.06 1.61 -25.20
CA ILE A 28 16.75 2.23 -25.35
C ILE A 28 16.62 3.43 -24.40
N LEU A 29 16.88 3.24 -23.11
CA LEU A 29 16.79 4.29 -22.08
C LEU A 29 17.69 5.50 -22.38
N GLU A 30 18.90 5.28 -22.90
CA GLU A 30 19.84 6.34 -23.28
C GLU A 30 19.29 7.26 -24.38
N ASN A 31 18.47 6.72 -25.29
CA ASN A 31 17.93 7.43 -26.45
C ASN A 31 16.45 7.81 -26.31
N GLN A 32 15.84 7.55 -25.15
CA GLN A 32 14.40 7.68 -25.00
C GLN A 32 13.96 9.12 -24.71
N ALA A 33 12.90 9.55 -25.38
CA ALA A 33 12.25 10.83 -25.13
C ALA A 33 11.54 10.88 -23.77
N LEU A 34 11.25 12.10 -23.30
CA LEU A 34 10.45 12.31 -22.10
C LEU A 34 9.00 11.86 -22.34
N GLY A 35 8.50 11.01 -21.44
CA GLY A 35 7.14 10.47 -21.46
C GLY A 35 6.22 11.20 -20.47
N ALA A 36 5.37 10.43 -19.80
CA ALA A 36 4.47 10.95 -18.77
C ALA A 36 5.24 11.73 -17.68
N GLY A 37 4.68 12.87 -17.26
CA GLY A 37 5.29 13.73 -16.23
C GLY A 37 6.53 14.52 -16.67
N GLY A 38 7.02 14.35 -17.90
CA GLY A 38 8.29 14.95 -18.34
C GLY A 38 9.52 14.19 -17.88
N GLU A 39 9.37 12.90 -17.55
CA GLU A 39 10.44 12.00 -17.10
C GLU A 39 10.74 10.93 -18.16
N ILE A 40 11.93 10.31 -18.10
CA ILE A 40 12.25 9.13 -18.92
C ILE A 40 11.63 7.90 -18.26
N GLN A 41 10.54 7.39 -18.83
CA GLN A 41 9.74 6.32 -18.22
C GLN A 41 10.24 4.91 -18.59
N LEU A 42 10.55 4.09 -17.58
CA LEU A 42 11.01 2.71 -17.79
C LEU A 42 9.96 1.84 -18.51
N THR A 43 8.67 2.10 -18.32
CA THR A 43 7.56 1.43 -19.00
C THR A 43 7.63 1.55 -20.51
N ASP A 44 8.00 2.73 -21.00
CA ASP A 44 8.00 3.06 -22.43
C ASP A 44 9.23 2.44 -23.09
N ALA A 45 10.31 2.28 -22.31
CA ALA A 45 11.50 1.55 -22.73
C ALA A 45 11.25 0.05 -22.80
N ILE A 46 10.48 -0.51 -21.86
CA ILE A 46 10.05 -1.92 -21.89
C ILE A 46 9.09 -2.18 -23.06
N ASP A 47 8.18 -1.24 -23.38
CA ASP A 47 7.29 -1.38 -24.55
C ASP A 47 8.07 -1.31 -25.87
N THR A 48 9.06 -0.43 -25.96
CA THR A 48 10.01 -0.36 -27.09
C THR A 48 10.85 -1.64 -27.20
N LEU A 49 11.35 -2.17 -26.07
CA LEU A 49 12.06 -3.45 -26.01
C LEU A 49 11.18 -4.59 -26.56
N ASN A 50 9.90 -4.60 -26.19
CA ASN A 50 8.91 -5.58 -26.63
C ASN A 50 8.64 -5.59 -28.15
N GLN A 51 8.96 -4.51 -28.88
CA GLN A 51 8.89 -4.48 -30.34
C GLN A 51 10.02 -5.27 -31.02
N THR A 52 11.13 -5.51 -30.32
CA THR A 52 12.35 -6.14 -30.88
C THR A 52 12.64 -7.52 -30.29
N GLN A 53 12.22 -7.77 -29.06
CA GLN A 53 12.41 -9.03 -28.34
C GLN A 53 11.20 -9.33 -27.44
N ARG A 54 10.95 -10.60 -27.12
CA ARG A 54 9.74 -11.01 -26.36
C ARG A 54 9.85 -10.62 -24.89
N VAL A 55 8.97 -9.73 -24.43
CA VAL A 55 8.78 -9.46 -22.99
C VAL A 55 7.66 -10.35 -22.45
N PHE A 56 7.85 -10.89 -21.25
CA PHE A 56 6.89 -11.77 -20.58
C PHE A 56 6.44 -11.21 -19.23
N ALA A 57 5.14 -11.22 -18.97
CA ALA A 57 4.58 -10.89 -17.66
C ALA A 57 4.50 -12.15 -16.78
N LYS A 58 5.13 -12.13 -15.60
CA LYS A 58 4.94 -13.14 -14.56
C LYS A 58 3.89 -12.65 -13.56
N ARG A 59 2.73 -13.31 -13.49
CA ARG A 59 1.76 -13.09 -12.42
C ARG A 59 2.39 -13.46 -11.08
N PHE A 60 2.37 -12.52 -10.14
CA PHE A 60 2.71 -12.73 -8.74
C PHE A 60 1.46 -13.18 -7.96
N GLU A 61 1.65 -14.07 -6.99
CA GLU A 61 0.60 -14.55 -6.09
C GLU A 61 1.00 -14.21 -4.66
N GLY A 62 0.26 -13.30 -4.03
CA GLY A 62 0.53 -12.78 -2.69
C GLY A 62 -0.05 -11.38 -2.51
N THR A 63 0.00 -10.86 -1.28
CA THR A 63 -0.48 -9.51 -0.97
C THR A 63 0.56 -8.48 -1.39
N CYS A 64 0.18 -7.57 -2.30
CA CYS A 64 0.95 -6.36 -2.56
C CYS A 64 0.55 -5.27 -1.57
N TYR A 65 1.55 -4.65 -0.93
CA TYR A 65 1.35 -3.49 -0.06
C TYR A 65 1.95 -2.26 -0.74
N ASP A 66 1.11 -1.30 -1.10
CA ASP A 66 1.57 0.01 -1.54
C ASP A 66 1.88 0.87 -0.31
N VAL A 67 3.16 1.18 -0.13
CA VAL A 67 3.67 2.05 0.94
C VAL A 67 4.14 3.41 0.42
N GLY A 68 3.92 3.70 -0.87
CA GLY A 68 4.14 5.02 -1.46
C GLY A 68 3.01 6.00 -1.15
N ASP A 69 1.78 5.49 -0.98
CA ASP A 69 0.67 6.26 -0.42
C ASP A 69 0.68 6.28 1.13
N LYS A 70 0.19 7.37 1.71
CA LYS A 70 0.12 7.58 3.18
C LYS A 70 -0.86 6.62 3.85
N PHE A 71 -2.03 6.39 3.26
CA PHE A 71 -3.04 5.48 3.82
C PHE A 71 -2.60 4.02 3.64
N GLY A 72 -2.04 3.67 2.48
CA GLY A 72 -1.37 2.40 2.23
C GLY A 72 -0.24 2.12 3.25
N PHE A 73 0.62 3.08 3.53
CA PHE A 73 1.68 2.97 4.55
C PHE A 73 1.11 2.72 5.97
N MET A 74 0.11 3.48 6.40
CA MET A 74 -0.51 3.32 7.73
C MET A 74 -1.20 1.95 7.88
N THR A 75 -2.02 1.56 6.90
CA THR A 75 -2.74 0.27 6.93
C THR A 75 -1.78 -0.92 6.83
N THR A 76 -0.73 -0.84 6.02
CA THR A 76 0.35 -1.84 5.97
C THR A 76 1.05 -1.97 7.33
N SER A 77 1.41 -0.84 7.95
CA SER A 77 2.07 -0.83 9.27
C SER A 77 1.22 -1.49 10.35
N ILE A 78 -0.10 -1.25 10.35
CA ILE A 78 -1.06 -1.91 11.24
C ILE A 78 -1.10 -3.43 10.97
N ASN A 79 -1.26 -3.84 9.71
CA ASN A 79 -1.34 -5.26 9.34
C ASN A 79 -0.08 -6.05 9.75
N TYR A 80 1.12 -5.49 9.52
CA TYR A 80 2.36 -6.09 9.98
C TYR A 80 2.48 -6.09 11.51
N GLY A 81 2.13 -4.99 12.18
CA GLY A 81 2.10 -4.90 13.64
C GLY A 81 1.23 -5.98 14.29
N LEU A 82 0.07 -6.29 13.70
CA LEU A 82 -0.86 -7.35 14.15
C LEU A 82 -0.33 -8.79 13.93
N THR A 83 0.86 -8.95 13.35
CA THR A 83 1.59 -10.23 13.25
C THR A 83 2.94 -10.22 13.97
N HIS A 84 3.40 -9.05 14.43
CA HIS A 84 4.74 -8.87 14.99
C HIS A 84 4.85 -9.47 16.41
N PRO A 85 5.91 -10.24 16.73
CA PRO A 85 5.99 -11.01 17.98
C PRO A 85 5.92 -10.16 19.26
N GLU A 86 6.41 -8.92 19.22
CA GLU A 86 6.48 -8.06 20.42
C GLU A 86 5.32 -7.08 20.60
N VAL A 87 4.62 -6.70 19.54
CA VAL A 87 3.62 -5.59 19.59
C VAL A 87 2.20 -6.01 19.25
N LYS A 88 2.01 -7.18 18.64
CA LYS A 88 0.71 -7.70 18.17
C LYS A 88 -0.41 -7.57 19.19
N ASP A 89 -0.22 -8.08 20.40
CA ASP A 89 -1.31 -8.16 21.37
C ASP A 89 -1.71 -6.77 21.88
N LYS A 90 -0.73 -5.94 22.25
CA LYS A 90 -0.96 -4.53 22.65
C LYS A 90 -1.60 -3.71 21.53
N LEU A 91 -1.17 -3.89 20.28
CA LEU A 91 -1.72 -3.17 19.13
C LEU A 91 -3.16 -3.62 18.82
N LYS A 92 -3.44 -4.92 18.91
CA LYS A 92 -4.80 -5.48 18.76
C LYS A 92 -5.75 -4.89 19.78
N ASP A 93 -5.37 -4.89 21.06
CA ASP A 93 -6.21 -4.38 22.15
C ASP A 93 -6.47 -2.87 21.98
N PHE A 94 -5.44 -2.10 21.59
CA PHE A 94 -5.57 -0.68 21.25
C PHE A 94 -6.56 -0.44 20.09
N ILE A 95 -6.45 -1.19 18.99
CA ILE A 95 -7.34 -1.03 17.82
C ILE A 95 -8.79 -1.38 18.17
N ILE A 96 -9.03 -2.40 19.00
CA ILE A 96 -10.37 -2.76 19.46
C ILE A 96 -10.97 -1.65 20.34
N ALA A 97 -10.19 -1.09 21.27
CA ALA A 97 -10.63 0.02 22.11
C ALA A 97 -10.97 1.28 21.27
N LEU A 98 -10.08 1.66 20.37
CA LEU A 98 -10.28 2.79 19.45
C LEU A 98 -11.50 2.57 18.53
N GLY A 99 -11.73 1.34 18.08
CA GLY A 99 -12.89 0.99 17.26
C GLY A 99 -14.22 1.24 17.96
N LYS A 100 -14.31 0.95 19.27
CA LYS A 100 -15.50 1.23 20.10
C LYS A 100 -15.72 2.72 20.36
N GLU A 101 -14.64 3.46 20.58
CA GLU A 101 -14.69 4.91 20.74
C GLU A 101 -15.22 5.57 19.45
N LEU A 102 -14.71 5.14 18.29
CA LEU A 102 -15.11 5.65 16.98
C LEU A 102 -16.52 5.21 16.53
N SER A 103 -17.03 4.07 17.00
CA SER A 103 -18.41 3.63 16.73
C SER A 103 -19.47 4.37 17.57
N GLY A 104 -19.05 5.15 18.56
CA GLY A 104 -19.95 5.79 19.51
C GLY A 104 -20.46 4.84 20.61
N GLU A 105 -19.93 3.62 20.70
CA GLU A 105 -20.20 2.64 21.76
C GLU A 105 -19.43 2.94 23.05
N SER A 106 -19.30 4.23 23.39
CA SER A 106 -18.80 4.68 24.69
C SER A 106 -19.85 4.36 25.76
N GLU A 107 -19.66 3.22 26.45
CA GLU A 107 -20.54 2.77 27.53
C GLU A 107 -20.65 3.82 28.65
N ASN A 108 -21.78 4.53 28.69
CA ASN A 108 -22.19 5.33 29.83
C ASN A 108 -22.57 4.42 31.02
N ASN A 109 -21.60 3.99 31.83
CA ASN A 109 -21.77 3.80 33.29
C ASN A 109 -20.43 3.44 33.98
N THR A 110 -20.10 4.02 35.13
CA THR A 110 -20.59 3.47 36.41
C THR A 110 -20.65 4.49 37.56
N THR A 111 -21.78 4.47 38.25
CA THR A 111 -22.07 5.07 39.58
C THR A 111 -23.09 4.16 40.30
N VAL A 112 -23.20 4.07 41.63
CA VAL A 112 -22.56 4.78 42.75
C VAL A 112 -22.14 3.75 43.82
N ALA A 113 -20.96 3.88 44.46
CA ALA A 113 -20.64 3.07 45.65
C ALA A 113 -19.81 3.82 46.73
N GLY A 114 -20.46 4.80 47.38
CA GLY A 114 -20.33 5.09 48.82
C GLY A 114 -18.97 5.36 49.47
N LYS A 115 -18.74 6.61 49.87
CA LYS A 115 -18.42 6.97 51.27
C LYS A 115 -18.58 8.47 51.52
N THR A 116 -19.56 8.84 52.34
CA THR A 116 -19.64 10.16 52.97
C THR A 116 -18.67 10.21 54.14
N VAL A 117 -17.94 11.32 54.28
CA VAL A 117 -17.19 11.69 55.49
C VAL A 117 -17.65 13.11 55.85
N PRO A 118 -18.06 13.39 57.10
CA PRO A 118 -18.61 14.69 57.46
C PRO A 118 -17.48 15.73 57.57
N VAL A 119 -17.76 16.94 57.10
CA VAL A 119 -17.03 18.15 57.50
C VAL A 119 -18.08 19.14 58.02
N MET A 120 -17.94 19.42 59.32
CA MET A 120 -18.58 20.42 60.19
C MET A 120 -19.87 21.11 59.70
#